data_AF-A0A0P4RE77-F1
#
_entry.id   AF-A0A0P4RE77-F1
#
_cell.length_a   1.000
_cell.length_b   1.000
_cell.length_c   1.000
_cell.angle_alpha   90.00
_cell.angle_beta   90.00
_cell.angle_gamma   90.00
#
_symmetry.space_group_name_H-M   'P 1'
#
loop_
_entity.id
_entity.type
_entity.pdbx_description
1 polymer ?
#
loop_
_entity_poly.entity_id
_entity_poly.type
_entity_poly.pdbx_seq_one_letter_code
_entity_poly.pdbx_strand_id
1 'polypeptide(L)'
;MSAGEQARNQGGRPRDSRVDDAIASAVRELLSEVGYTRLTMAGVAARAGVGKAAIYRRHTTKQEMIFDVLLPDQFLAVAPDRGSLRADLAAVLAEIADSMTLPPQGTIPALLADVHADPALSDRFDEKYLGAQRRTLTEILDRATARGELTTRPDPATLNALLVGPVFAWLFLLSESPDQLPALTSTLLDTTLALISPGPPGAPDESGSEPVT
;
A
#
# COMPACT_ATOMS: atom_id res chain seq x y z
N MET A 1 40.02 -1.90 42.66
CA MET A 1 39.61 -0.53 42.25
C MET A 1 39.95 -0.36 40.78
N SER A 2 38.99 0.16 40.01
CA SER A 2 39.08 0.65 38.63
C SER A 2 39.16 -0.36 37.47
N ALA A 3 38.00 -0.64 36.87
CA ALA A 3 37.78 -0.66 35.43
C ALA A 3 36.50 0.17 35.23
N GLY A 4 36.50 1.30 34.52
CA GLY A 4 37.10 1.47 33.21
C GLY A 4 35.96 1.55 32.21
N GLU A 5 35.25 2.66 32.28
CA GLU A 5 34.18 3.15 31.42
C GLU A 5 34.49 3.01 29.93
N GLN A 6 33.57 2.39 29.18
CA GLN A 6 33.33 2.66 27.75
C GLN A 6 32.09 1.89 27.27
N ALA A 7 30.91 2.44 27.59
CA ALA A 7 29.71 2.15 26.84
C ALA A 7 29.90 2.69 25.41
N ARG A 8 30.11 1.79 24.46
CA ARG A 8 30.14 2.12 23.02
C ARG A 8 28.73 2.46 22.56
N ASN A 9 28.47 3.75 22.61
CA ASN A 9 27.39 4.45 21.96
C ASN A 9 27.45 4.24 20.43
N GLN A 10 26.62 3.34 19.89
CA GLN A 10 26.32 3.25 18.45
C GLN A 10 24.83 2.91 18.25
N GLY A 11 23.98 3.91 18.50
CA GLY A 11 22.60 3.94 18.04
C GLY A 11 22.26 5.42 17.84
N GLY A 12 22.34 5.90 16.61
CA GLY A 12 21.98 7.28 16.28
C GLY A 12 20.61 7.61 16.84
N ARG A 13 20.50 8.76 17.51
CA ARG A 13 19.27 9.24 18.16
C ARG A 13 18.07 9.03 17.21
N PRO A 14 16.94 8.46 17.68
CA PRO A 14 15.76 8.24 16.85
C PRO A 14 15.41 9.50 16.06
N ARG A 15 15.05 9.35 14.79
CA ARG A 15 14.44 10.42 13.98
C ARG A 15 13.43 11.15 14.87
N ASP A 16 13.56 12.48 14.97
CA ASP A 16 12.65 13.26 15.83
C ASP A 16 11.25 13.21 15.21
N SER A 17 10.42 12.31 15.72
CA SER A 17 9.08 12.02 15.17
C SER A 17 8.22 13.28 15.10
N ARG A 18 8.44 14.24 16.00
CA ARG A 18 7.74 15.53 15.98
C ARG A 18 8.00 16.33 14.70
N VAL A 19 9.22 16.25 14.14
CA VAL A 19 9.56 16.94 12.89
C VAL A 19 8.92 16.23 11.70
N ASP A 20 8.91 14.90 11.72
CA ASP A 20 8.32 14.09 10.65
C ASP A 20 6.78 14.29 10.63
N ASP A 21 6.14 14.32 11.81
CA ASP A 21 4.72 14.63 11.97
C ASP A 21 4.37 16.05 11.50
N ALA A 22 5.21 17.04 11.83
CA ALA A 22 5.02 18.43 11.39
C ALA A 22 5.12 18.57 9.86
N ILE A 23 6.09 17.88 9.24
CA ILE A 23 6.23 17.84 7.78
C ILE A 23 5.00 17.17 7.16
N ALA A 24 4.56 16.04 7.70
CA ALA A 24 3.43 15.30 7.18
C ALA A 24 2.11 16.09 7.28
N SER A 25 1.88 16.80 8.38
CA SER A 25 0.74 17.74 8.52
C SER A 25 0.81 18.84 7.47
N ALA A 26 1.96 19.51 7.35
CA ALA A 26 2.15 20.60 6.41
C ALA A 26 1.96 20.16 4.95
N VAL A 27 2.39 18.96 4.59
CA VAL A 27 2.15 18.40 3.25
C VAL A 27 0.66 18.17 3.01
N ARG A 28 -0.07 17.53 3.93
CA ARG A 28 -1.51 17.30 3.79
C ARG A 28 -2.31 18.59 3.69
N GLU A 29 -2.00 19.58 4.51
CA GLU A 29 -2.60 20.91 4.46
C GLU A 29 -2.34 21.59 3.12
N LEU A 30 -1.07 21.65 2.67
CA LEU A 30 -0.72 22.32 1.43
C LEU A 30 -1.25 21.58 0.19
N LEU A 31 -1.32 20.26 0.20
CA LEU A 31 -1.99 19.51 -0.86
C LEU A 31 -3.46 19.92 -0.97
N SER A 32 -4.13 20.13 0.17
CA SER A 32 -5.53 20.52 0.21
C SER A 32 -5.74 21.99 -0.21
N GLU A 33 -4.84 22.89 0.19
CA GLU A 33 -4.92 24.33 -0.09
C GLU A 33 -4.50 24.69 -1.52
N VAL A 34 -3.37 24.16 -1.97
CA VAL A 34 -2.73 24.60 -3.22
C VAL A 34 -2.61 23.50 -4.27
N GLY A 35 -2.90 22.25 -3.92
CA GLY A 35 -2.80 21.11 -4.82
C GLY A 35 -1.36 20.66 -5.07
N TYR A 36 -1.23 19.48 -5.68
CA TYR A 36 0.05 18.85 -6.00
C TYR A 36 1.01 19.79 -6.76
N THR A 37 0.53 20.47 -7.80
CA THR A 37 1.37 21.26 -8.71
C THR A 37 2.03 22.45 -8.03
N ARG A 38 1.32 23.13 -7.12
CA ARG A 38 1.83 24.34 -6.46
C ARG A 38 2.55 24.07 -5.13
N LEU A 39 2.45 22.87 -4.58
CA LEU A 39 3.18 22.48 -3.38
C LEU A 39 4.69 22.49 -3.66
N THR A 40 5.46 23.11 -2.76
CA THR A 40 6.94 23.14 -2.84
C THR A 40 7.57 22.70 -1.52
N MET A 41 8.79 22.14 -1.57
CA MET A 41 9.59 21.79 -0.39
C MET A 41 9.82 22.99 0.53
N ALA A 42 10.05 24.17 -0.05
CA ALA A 42 10.23 25.41 0.72
C ALA A 42 8.92 25.86 1.40
N GLY A 43 7.78 25.72 0.72
CA GLY A 43 6.46 26.00 1.28
C GLY A 43 6.14 25.09 2.46
N VAL A 44 6.43 23.79 2.32
CA VAL A 44 6.28 22.81 3.41
C VAL A 44 7.19 23.17 4.59
N ALA A 45 8.46 23.52 4.34
CA ALA A 45 9.38 23.93 5.42
C ALA A 45 8.84 25.13 6.21
N ALA A 46 8.33 26.14 5.51
CA ALA A 46 7.72 27.31 6.13
C ALA A 46 6.47 26.95 6.94
N ARG A 47 5.58 26.09 6.41
CA ARG A 47 4.36 25.68 7.10
C ARG A 47 4.62 24.80 8.33
N ALA A 48 5.55 23.86 8.22
CA ALA A 48 5.93 22.97 9.30
C ALA A 48 6.77 23.67 10.39
N GLY A 49 7.21 24.91 10.16
CA GLY A 49 8.07 25.63 11.10
C GLY A 49 9.47 25.03 11.22
N VAL A 50 9.96 24.35 10.19
CA VAL A 50 11.27 23.67 10.18
C VAL A 50 12.20 24.32 9.17
N GLY A 51 13.51 24.27 9.44
CA GLY A 51 14.51 24.78 8.50
C GLY A 51 14.52 23.98 7.19
N LYS A 52 14.75 24.64 6.05
CA LYS A 52 14.84 23.97 4.73
C LYS A 52 15.81 22.78 4.73
N ALA A 53 16.98 22.93 5.38
CA ALA A 53 17.97 21.87 5.51
C ALA A 53 17.43 20.62 6.24
N ALA A 54 16.46 20.78 7.15
CA ALA A 54 15.85 19.66 7.86
C ALA A 54 14.91 18.83 6.96
N ILE A 55 14.25 19.48 5.97
CA ILE A 55 13.45 18.80 4.95
C ILE A 55 14.35 18.10 3.92
N TYR A 56 15.31 18.81 3.33
CA TYR A 56 16.18 18.24 2.29
C TYR A 56 17.07 17.09 2.78
N ARG A 57 17.39 17.04 4.09
CA ARG A 57 18.08 15.89 4.68
C ARG A 57 17.20 14.64 4.77
N ARG A 58 15.88 14.80 4.79
CA ARG A 58 14.90 13.71 4.95
C ARG A 58 14.33 13.23 3.64
N HIS A 59 14.02 14.15 2.74
CA HIS A 59 13.43 13.86 1.44
C HIS A 59 14.24 14.57 0.37
N THR A 60 14.68 13.82 -0.64
CA THR A 60 15.53 14.35 -1.72
C THR A 60 14.70 15.23 -2.65
N THR A 61 13.46 14.82 -2.89
CA THR A 61 12.54 15.45 -3.84
C THR A 61 11.17 15.74 -3.22
N LYS A 62 10.41 16.62 -3.88
CA LYS A 62 9.00 16.87 -3.54
C LYS A 62 8.19 15.58 -3.63
N GLN A 63 8.46 14.77 -4.65
CA GLN A 63 7.76 13.52 -4.93
C GLN A 63 7.99 12.52 -3.80
N GLU A 64 9.24 12.32 -3.37
CA GLU A 64 9.55 11.47 -2.22
C GLU A 64 8.87 11.94 -0.94
N MET A 65 8.88 13.24 -0.67
CA MET A 65 8.21 13.79 0.50
C MET A 65 6.69 13.54 0.45
N ILE A 66 6.05 13.74 -0.71
CA ILE A 66 4.63 13.48 -0.86
C ILE A 66 4.36 11.97 -0.74
N PHE A 67 5.19 11.12 -1.36
CA PHE A 67 5.10 9.67 -1.23
C PHE A 67 5.13 9.23 0.23
N ASP A 68 6.14 9.66 0.98
CA ASP A 68 6.32 9.29 2.39
C ASP A 68 5.14 9.74 3.27
N VAL A 69 4.43 10.80 2.88
CA VAL A 69 3.28 11.32 3.62
C VAL A 69 1.97 10.63 3.26
N LEU A 70 1.76 10.33 1.98
CA LEU A 70 0.53 9.70 1.49
C LEU A 70 0.55 8.18 1.63
N LEU A 71 1.72 7.59 1.50
CA LEU A 71 1.99 6.17 1.58
C LEU A 71 3.11 5.96 2.62
N PRO A 72 2.81 6.21 3.90
CA PRO A 72 3.81 6.08 4.97
C PRO A 72 4.39 4.65 4.95
N ASP A 73 5.59 4.47 5.51
CA ASP A 73 6.37 3.22 5.52
C ASP A 73 5.61 1.95 6.02
N GLN A 74 4.39 2.14 6.51
CA GLN A 74 3.48 1.13 7.06
C GLN A 74 2.48 0.62 6.01
N PHE A 75 2.27 1.34 4.90
CA PHE A 75 1.25 1.03 3.91
C PHE A 75 1.53 -0.32 3.27
N LEU A 76 0.67 -1.30 3.56
CA LEU A 76 0.85 -2.70 3.17
C LEU A 76 2.28 -3.21 3.43
N ALA A 77 2.90 -2.76 4.52
CA ALA A 77 4.25 -3.18 4.89
C ALA A 77 4.25 -4.30 5.93
N VAL A 78 3.14 -4.48 6.63
CA VAL A 78 2.93 -5.57 7.59
C VAL A 78 1.76 -6.41 7.09
N ALA A 79 2.01 -7.68 6.82
CA ALA A 79 0.98 -8.58 6.35
C ALA A 79 -0.07 -8.82 7.46
N PRO A 80 -1.36 -8.48 7.22
CA PRO A 80 -2.43 -8.77 8.18
C PRO A 80 -2.50 -10.27 8.47
N ASP A 81 -2.65 -10.64 9.73
CA ASP A 81 -2.86 -12.03 10.16
C ASP A 81 -4.15 -12.13 10.96
N ARG A 82 -5.27 -12.15 10.23
CA ARG A 82 -6.64 -12.19 10.78
C ARG A 82 -7.24 -13.59 10.75
N GLY A 83 -6.42 -14.61 10.49
CA GLY A 83 -6.79 -16.02 10.59
C GLY A 83 -7.50 -16.61 9.36
N SER A 84 -7.69 -15.86 8.27
CA SER A 84 -8.17 -16.41 6.99
C SER A 84 -7.75 -15.51 5.82
N LEU A 85 -7.57 -16.11 4.63
CA LEU A 85 -7.23 -15.38 3.41
C LEU A 85 -8.25 -14.29 3.10
N ARG A 86 -9.54 -14.57 3.28
CA ARG A 86 -10.61 -13.58 3.09
C ARG A 86 -10.41 -12.37 4.00
N ALA A 87 -10.18 -12.58 5.28
CA ALA A 87 -10.03 -11.48 6.24
C ALA A 87 -8.75 -10.68 6.01
N ASP A 88 -7.67 -11.35 5.59
CA ASP A 88 -6.39 -10.72 5.26
C ASP A 88 -6.52 -9.85 4.00
N LEU A 89 -7.09 -10.38 2.91
CA LEU A 89 -7.31 -9.63 1.67
C LEU A 89 -8.33 -8.50 1.84
N ALA A 90 -9.36 -8.68 2.68
CA ALA A 90 -10.28 -7.60 3.03
C ALA A 90 -9.56 -6.43 3.72
N ALA A 91 -8.63 -6.72 4.63
CA ALA A 91 -7.82 -5.70 5.29
C ALA A 91 -6.92 -4.96 4.29
N VAL A 92 -6.29 -5.69 3.37
CA VAL A 92 -5.49 -5.11 2.28
C VAL A 92 -6.32 -4.18 1.39
N LEU A 93 -7.51 -4.61 0.97
CA LEU A 93 -8.40 -3.79 0.13
C LEU A 93 -8.90 -2.53 0.83
N ALA A 94 -9.23 -2.61 2.11
CA ALA A 94 -9.61 -1.45 2.90
C ALA A 94 -8.48 -0.43 2.96
N GLU A 95 -7.24 -0.89 3.20
CA GLU A 95 -6.07 -0.03 3.22
C GLU A 95 -5.84 0.65 1.85
N ILE A 96 -5.94 -0.12 0.75
CA ILE A 96 -5.87 0.42 -0.62
C ILE A 96 -6.92 1.51 -0.83
N ALA A 97 -8.18 1.26 -0.49
CA ALA A 97 -9.26 2.24 -0.64
C ALA A 97 -9.00 3.52 0.17
N ASP A 98 -8.57 3.39 1.42
CA ASP A 98 -8.25 4.52 2.28
C ASP A 98 -7.08 5.35 1.72
N SER A 99 -6.00 4.70 1.26
CA SER A 99 -4.84 5.42 0.71
C SER A 99 -5.12 6.18 -0.57
N MET A 100 -6.09 5.74 -1.37
CA MET A 100 -6.47 6.40 -2.62
C MET A 100 -7.48 7.53 -2.41
N THR A 101 -8.24 7.49 -1.31
CA THR A 101 -9.29 8.48 -1.02
C THR A 101 -8.84 9.57 -0.05
N LEU A 102 -7.82 9.32 0.77
CA LEU A 102 -7.27 10.29 1.72
C LEU A 102 -6.64 11.53 1.05
N PRO A 103 -5.87 11.41 -0.04
CA PRO A 103 -5.25 12.57 -0.69
C PRO A 103 -6.29 13.41 -1.46
N PRO A 104 -6.09 14.73 -1.61
CA PRO A 104 -6.93 15.56 -2.47
C PRO A 104 -6.98 15.04 -3.92
N GLN A 105 -8.13 15.24 -4.57
CA GLN A 105 -8.38 14.75 -5.93
C GLN A 105 -7.25 15.16 -6.90
N GLY A 106 -6.82 14.21 -7.73
CA GLY A 106 -5.75 14.42 -8.72
C GLY A 106 -4.32 14.32 -8.17
N THR A 107 -4.13 14.23 -6.84
CA THR A 107 -2.79 14.10 -6.25
C THR A 107 -2.11 12.79 -6.66
N ILE A 108 -2.82 11.66 -6.54
CA ILE A 108 -2.27 10.33 -6.88
C ILE A 108 -1.92 10.24 -8.39
N PRO A 109 -2.82 10.59 -9.34
CA PRO A 109 -2.47 10.60 -10.76
C PRO A 109 -1.29 11.52 -11.11
N ALA A 110 -1.23 12.73 -10.54
CA ALA A 110 -0.14 13.66 -10.81
C ALA A 110 1.21 13.15 -10.27
N LEU A 111 1.19 12.52 -9.09
CA LEU A 111 2.38 11.90 -8.51
C LEU A 111 2.86 10.72 -9.37
N LEU A 112 1.95 9.84 -9.82
CA LEU A 112 2.29 8.75 -10.73
C LEU A 112 2.84 9.26 -12.07
N ALA A 113 2.30 10.36 -12.61
CA ALA A 113 2.84 10.96 -13.83
C ALA A 113 4.30 11.38 -13.66
N ASP A 114 4.66 11.97 -12.51
CA ASP A 114 6.06 12.32 -12.21
C ASP A 114 6.95 11.07 -12.04
N VAL A 115 6.44 9.99 -11.41
CA VAL A 115 7.18 8.71 -11.30
C VAL A 115 7.52 8.14 -12.67
N HIS A 116 6.55 8.09 -13.58
CA HIS A 116 6.77 7.53 -14.91
C HIS A 116 7.69 8.39 -15.78
N ALA A 117 7.80 9.69 -15.48
CA ALA A 117 8.66 10.61 -16.22
C ALA A 117 10.14 10.58 -15.76
N ASP A 118 10.43 10.05 -14.56
CA ASP A 118 11.77 10.01 -13.98
C ASP A 118 12.16 8.57 -13.58
N PRO A 119 13.07 7.91 -14.34
CA PRO A 119 13.51 6.55 -14.04
C PRO A 119 14.08 6.37 -12.62
N ALA A 120 14.80 7.37 -12.09
CA ALA A 120 15.37 7.26 -10.75
C ALA A 120 14.31 7.33 -9.66
N LEU A 121 13.21 8.05 -9.91
CA LEU A 121 12.04 8.06 -9.03
C LEU A 121 11.23 6.78 -9.16
N SER A 122 11.10 6.24 -10.38
CA SER A 122 10.48 4.93 -10.65
C SER A 122 11.18 3.80 -9.89
N ASP A 123 12.51 3.72 -9.96
CA ASP A 123 13.27 2.69 -9.24
C ASP A 123 13.03 2.75 -7.72
N ARG A 124 13.02 3.97 -7.16
CA ARG A 124 12.74 4.18 -5.72
C ARG A 124 11.32 3.80 -5.35
N PHE A 125 10.34 4.13 -6.19
CA PHE A 125 8.94 3.75 -6.00
C PHE A 125 8.78 2.23 -6.03
N ASP A 126 9.41 1.56 -7.00
CA ASP A 126 9.36 0.11 -7.13
C ASP A 126 10.00 -0.62 -5.95
N GLU A 127 11.16 -0.15 -5.48
CA GLU A 127 11.87 -0.74 -4.35
C GLU A 127 11.10 -0.54 -3.04
N LYS A 128 10.72 0.71 -2.75
CA LYS A 128 10.14 1.09 -1.46
C LYS A 128 8.68 0.63 -1.33
N TYR A 129 7.90 0.77 -2.39
CA TYR A 129 6.44 0.60 -2.33
C TYR A 129 5.98 -0.72 -2.94
N LEU A 130 6.20 -0.92 -4.25
CA LEU A 130 5.75 -2.16 -4.89
C LEU A 130 6.48 -3.39 -4.31
N GLY A 131 7.74 -3.23 -3.92
CA GLY A 131 8.51 -4.25 -3.20
C GLY A 131 7.88 -4.63 -1.87
N ALA A 132 7.42 -3.67 -1.07
CA ALA A 132 6.75 -3.92 0.21
C ALA A 132 5.42 -4.65 0.01
N GLN A 133 4.57 -4.16 -0.89
CA GLN A 133 3.29 -4.81 -1.21
C GLN A 133 3.47 -6.26 -1.66
N ARG A 134 4.43 -6.53 -2.55
CA ARG A 134 4.74 -7.89 -3.01
C ARG A 134 5.14 -8.80 -1.85
N ARG A 135 5.96 -8.32 -0.91
CA ARG A 135 6.35 -9.09 0.28
C ARG A 135 5.13 -9.39 1.17
N THR A 136 4.30 -8.38 1.44
CA THR A 136 3.09 -8.54 2.24
C THR A 136 2.11 -9.54 1.62
N LEU A 137 1.83 -9.44 0.32
CA LEU A 137 0.97 -10.40 -0.36
C LEU A 137 1.58 -11.81 -0.40
N THR A 138 2.90 -11.92 -0.57
CA THR A 138 3.62 -13.20 -0.48
C THR A 138 3.38 -13.86 0.87
N GLU A 139 3.54 -13.12 1.97
CA GLU A 139 3.33 -13.65 3.33
C GLU A 139 1.88 -14.09 3.57
N ILE A 140 0.89 -13.32 3.11
CA ILE A 140 -0.54 -13.69 3.21
C ILE A 140 -0.79 -15.00 2.45
N LEU A 141 -0.28 -15.11 1.21
CA LEU A 141 -0.45 -16.28 0.36
C LEU A 141 0.24 -17.53 0.91
N ASP A 142 1.41 -17.37 1.53
CA ASP A 142 2.14 -18.48 2.16
C ASP A 142 1.37 -19.00 3.38
N ARG A 143 0.82 -18.11 4.21
CA ARG A 143 -0.05 -18.51 5.33
C ARG A 143 -1.32 -19.20 4.84
N ALA A 144 -1.97 -18.68 3.80
CA ALA A 144 -3.17 -19.29 3.22
C ALA A 144 -2.88 -20.68 2.62
N THR A 145 -1.71 -20.86 1.99
CA THR A 145 -1.25 -22.16 1.49
C THR A 145 -1.05 -23.15 2.64
N ALA A 146 -0.41 -22.72 3.73
CA ALA A 146 -0.21 -23.55 4.92
C ALA A 146 -1.53 -23.97 5.59
N ARG A 147 -2.59 -23.15 5.48
CA ARG A 147 -3.94 -23.46 5.95
C ARG A 147 -4.78 -24.30 4.96
N GLY A 148 -4.28 -24.56 3.75
CA GLY A 148 -5.02 -25.28 2.71
C GLY A 148 -6.18 -24.50 2.10
N GLU A 149 -6.14 -23.15 2.17
CA GLU A 149 -7.21 -22.27 1.67
C GLU A 149 -7.12 -21.98 0.16
N LEU A 150 -6.05 -22.44 -0.50
CA LEU A 150 -5.76 -22.14 -1.91
C LEU A 150 -5.75 -23.41 -2.75
N THR A 151 -6.44 -23.39 -3.90
CA THR A 151 -6.29 -24.43 -4.94
C THR A 151 -4.99 -24.25 -5.69
N THR A 152 -4.74 -23.00 -6.08
CA THR A 152 -3.57 -22.57 -6.83
C THR A 152 -3.08 -21.28 -6.20
N ARG A 153 -1.81 -21.22 -5.83
CA ARG A 153 -1.20 -20.00 -5.31
C ARG A 153 -1.01 -19.00 -6.45
N PRO A 154 -1.69 -17.83 -6.44
CA PRO A 154 -1.48 -16.81 -7.46
C PRO A 154 -0.08 -16.20 -7.35
N ASP A 155 0.40 -15.64 -8.45
CA ASP A 155 1.56 -14.76 -8.44
C ASP A 155 1.23 -13.47 -7.64
N PRO A 156 2.06 -13.06 -6.66
CA PRO A 156 1.80 -11.88 -5.84
C PRO A 156 1.64 -10.58 -6.63
N ALA A 157 2.37 -10.41 -7.75
CA ALA A 157 2.25 -9.20 -8.57
C ALA A 157 0.90 -9.18 -9.32
N THR A 158 0.46 -10.33 -9.81
CA THR A 158 -0.86 -10.51 -10.43
C THR A 158 -1.99 -10.22 -9.43
N LEU A 159 -1.89 -10.77 -8.21
CA LEU A 159 -2.85 -10.48 -7.14
C LEU A 159 -2.86 -8.99 -6.82
N ASN A 160 -1.70 -8.36 -6.71
CA ASN A 160 -1.61 -6.92 -6.45
C ASN A 160 -2.32 -6.09 -7.53
N ALA A 161 -2.10 -6.42 -8.80
CA ALA A 161 -2.75 -5.74 -9.92
C ALA A 161 -4.29 -5.90 -9.87
N LEU A 162 -4.79 -7.07 -9.47
CA LEU A 162 -6.22 -7.31 -9.28
C LEU A 162 -6.82 -6.51 -8.12
N LEU A 163 -6.07 -6.28 -7.03
CA LEU A 163 -6.58 -5.53 -5.87
C LEU A 163 -6.51 -4.01 -6.09
N VAL A 164 -5.38 -3.52 -6.62
CA VAL A 164 -5.10 -2.07 -6.78
C VAL A 164 -5.76 -1.51 -8.04
N GLY A 165 -5.73 -2.25 -9.15
CA GLY A 165 -6.16 -1.79 -10.47
C GLY A 165 -7.61 -1.34 -10.53
N PRO A 166 -8.59 -2.13 -10.08
CA PRO A 166 -10.00 -1.76 -10.12
C PRO A 166 -10.31 -0.54 -9.24
N VAL A 167 -9.71 -0.43 -8.05
CA VAL A 167 -9.91 0.74 -7.17
C VAL A 167 -9.33 2.00 -7.82
N PHE A 168 -8.14 1.90 -8.40
CA PHE A 168 -7.51 3.00 -9.14
C PHE A 168 -8.36 3.42 -10.35
N ALA A 169 -8.80 2.46 -11.16
CA ALA A 169 -9.62 2.73 -12.33
C ALA A 169 -10.96 3.38 -11.94
N TRP A 170 -11.61 2.88 -10.89
CA TRP A 170 -12.85 3.44 -10.37
C TRP A 170 -12.69 4.92 -10.01
N LEU A 171 -11.68 5.26 -9.21
CA LEU A 171 -11.50 6.61 -8.68
C LEU A 171 -10.91 7.61 -9.68
N PHE A 172 -9.97 7.17 -10.52
CA PHE A 172 -9.15 8.11 -11.30
C PHE A 172 -9.34 8.00 -12.81
N LEU A 173 -9.78 6.84 -13.31
CA LEU A 173 -10.06 6.67 -14.74
C LEU A 173 -11.54 6.91 -15.04
N LEU A 174 -12.42 6.27 -14.28
CA LEU A 174 -13.88 6.39 -14.42
C LEU A 174 -14.42 7.60 -13.64
N SER A 175 -13.66 8.11 -12.66
CA SER A 175 -14.04 9.25 -11.81
C SER A 175 -15.35 9.02 -11.05
N GLU A 176 -15.58 7.78 -10.63
CA GLU A 176 -16.76 7.37 -9.86
C GLU A 176 -16.65 7.79 -8.38
N SER A 177 -17.78 7.83 -7.68
CA SER A 177 -17.82 8.25 -6.28
C SER A 177 -17.09 7.27 -5.35
N PRO A 178 -16.30 7.77 -4.37
CA PRO A 178 -15.77 6.97 -3.27
C PRO A 178 -16.84 6.24 -2.44
N ASP A 179 -18.08 6.74 -2.42
CA ASP A 179 -19.17 6.16 -1.60
C ASP A 179 -19.51 4.72 -2.01
N GLN A 180 -19.19 4.33 -3.24
CA GLN A 180 -19.44 2.99 -3.78
C GLN A 180 -18.24 2.04 -3.63
N LEU A 181 -17.10 2.52 -3.10
CA LEU A 181 -15.92 1.68 -2.87
C LEU A 181 -16.17 0.49 -1.96
N PRO A 182 -16.97 0.57 -0.88
CA PRO A 182 -17.25 -0.62 -0.06
C PRO A 182 -17.93 -1.74 -0.85
N ALA A 183 -18.86 -1.40 -1.76
CA ALA A 183 -19.53 -2.37 -2.61
C ALA A 183 -18.57 -2.95 -3.68
N LEU A 184 -17.75 -2.09 -4.30
CA LEU A 184 -16.74 -2.51 -5.26
C LEU A 184 -15.72 -3.45 -4.63
N THR A 185 -15.14 -3.07 -3.50
CA THR A 185 -14.11 -3.86 -2.79
C THR A 185 -14.67 -5.20 -2.30
N SER A 186 -15.91 -5.25 -1.82
CA SER A 186 -16.57 -6.53 -1.48
C SER A 186 -16.71 -7.43 -2.70
N THR A 187 -17.20 -6.90 -3.83
CA THR A 187 -17.36 -7.65 -5.07
C THR A 187 -16.02 -8.15 -5.61
N LEU A 188 -14.99 -7.30 -5.55
CA LEU A 188 -13.63 -7.64 -5.96
C LEU A 188 -13.02 -8.74 -5.09
N LEU A 189 -13.23 -8.67 -3.77
CA LEU A 189 -12.78 -9.69 -2.82
C LEU A 189 -13.43 -11.04 -3.13
N ASP A 190 -14.76 -11.07 -3.28
CA ASP A 190 -15.52 -12.29 -3.58
C ASP A 190 -15.07 -12.91 -4.92
N THR A 191 -14.91 -12.08 -5.95
CA THR A 191 -14.44 -12.52 -7.27
C THR A 191 -13.01 -13.06 -7.22
N THR A 192 -12.11 -12.37 -6.51
CA THR A 192 -10.71 -12.80 -6.35
C THR A 192 -10.63 -14.13 -5.63
N LEU A 193 -11.38 -14.29 -4.53
CA LEU A 193 -11.42 -15.54 -3.77
C LEU A 193 -11.99 -16.69 -4.61
N ALA A 194 -13.03 -16.45 -5.41
CA ALA A 194 -13.60 -17.47 -6.28
C ALA A 194 -12.60 -18.00 -7.32
N LEU A 195 -11.64 -17.16 -7.76
CA LEU A 195 -10.60 -17.55 -8.72
C LEU A 195 -9.47 -18.38 -8.09
N ILE A 196 -9.23 -18.26 -6.78
CA ILE A 196 -8.05 -18.84 -6.11
C ILE A 196 -8.36 -19.89 -5.04
N SER A 197 -9.60 -19.93 -4.54
CA SER A 197 -10.07 -20.89 -3.53
C SER A 197 -10.48 -22.21 -4.17
N PRO A 198 -10.51 -23.32 -3.41
CA PRO A 198 -11.15 -24.56 -3.85
C PRO A 198 -12.57 -24.27 -4.27
N GLY A 199 -12.92 -24.70 -5.49
CA GLY A 199 -14.33 -24.83 -5.84
C GLY A 199 -15.04 -25.70 -4.79
N PRO A 200 -16.37 -25.55 -4.61
CA PRO A 200 -17.09 -26.42 -3.69
C PRO A 200 -16.73 -27.87 -4.00
N PRO A 201 -16.49 -28.73 -2.98
CA PRO A 201 -16.13 -30.12 -3.21
C PRO A 201 -17.17 -30.70 -4.16
N GLY A 202 -16.71 -31.13 -5.34
CA GLY A 202 -17.56 -31.70 -6.36
C GLY A 202 -18.42 -32.78 -5.73
N ALA A 203 -19.74 -32.69 -5.93
CA ALA A 203 -20.65 -33.77 -5.54
C ALA A 203 -20.09 -35.09 -6.09
N PRO A 204 -20.10 -36.18 -5.31
CA PRO A 204 -19.60 -37.46 -5.78
C PRO A 204 -20.31 -37.83 -7.08
N ASP A 205 -19.52 -38.26 -8.05
CA ASP A 205 -19.97 -38.72 -9.36
C ASP A 205 -20.91 -39.92 -9.18
N GLU A 206 -22.21 -39.64 -9.05
CA GLU A 206 -23.28 -40.64 -9.16
C GLU A 206 -23.46 -41.05 -10.63
N SER A 207 -22.37 -41.50 -11.26
CA SER A 207 -22.41 -42.29 -12.49
C SER A 207 -21.93 -43.70 -12.20
N GLY A 208 -22.55 -44.30 -11.19
CA GLY A 208 -22.52 -45.74 -10.95
C GLY A 208 -23.46 -46.44 -11.91
N SER A 209 -22.91 -46.92 -13.01
CA SER A 209 -23.27 -48.21 -13.65
C SER A 209 -24.75 -48.55 -13.83
N GLU A 210 -25.33 -48.25 -15.00
CA GLU A 210 -26.34 -49.14 -15.57
C GLU A 210 -25.64 -50.24 -16.38
N PRO A 211 -25.79 -51.53 -16.03
CA PRO A 211 -25.34 -52.60 -16.90
C PRO A 211 -26.32 -52.77 -18.05
N VAL A 212 -25.77 -52.78 -19.27
CA VAL A 212 -26.43 -53.30 -20.46
C VAL A 212 -26.78 -54.77 -20.22
N THR A 213 -28.06 -55.11 -20.17
CA THR A 213 -28.67 -56.28 -20.85
C THR A 213 -30.18 -56.11 -20.94
#